data_AF-A0A926AWR8-F1
#
_entry.id   AF-A0A926AWR8-F1
#
_cell.length_a   1.000
_cell.length_b   1.000
_cell.length_c   1.000
_cell.angle_alpha   90.00
_cell.angle_beta   90.00
_cell.angle_gamma   90.00
#
_symmetry.space_group_name_H-M   'P 1'
#
loop_
_entity.id
_entity.type
_entity.pdbx_description
1 polymer ?
#
loop_
_entity_poly.entity_id
_entity_poly.type
_entity_poly.pdbx_seq_one_letter_code
_entity_poly.pdbx_strand_id
1 'polypeptide(L)'
;MRWLLLVTAAMLAACASGPPVPDWQDNAKSALDRGTEAYLEGNTRVADVEFARARSEISRTGRLDLMARGELVRCAARVASLVFEPCAGYESFKSDAAAPERAYAEFLAGRISAQDVAMLPPQYRTVAIASADSAAAALSALEDPLSRLIATGVLFQSGRASPAAVALAADAASAQGWRRPLLAWLGVQLALSQK
;
A
#
# COMPACT_ATOMS: atom_id res chain seq x y z
N MET A 1 -3.17 -29.62 -45.61
CA MET A 1 -3.84 -28.48 -44.90
C MET A 1 -4.34 -28.82 -43.50
N ARG A 2 -5.09 -29.92 -43.25
CA ARG A 2 -5.63 -30.26 -41.90
C ARG A 2 -4.56 -30.57 -40.83
N TRP A 3 -3.36 -31.01 -41.24
CA TRP A 3 -2.28 -31.36 -40.31
C TRP A 3 -1.48 -30.15 -39.81
N LEU A 4 -1.39 -29.07 -40.61
CA LEU A 4 -0.74 -27.82 -40.19
C LEU A 4 -1.58 -27.06 -39.13
N LEU A 5 -2.91 -27.23 -39.13
CA LEU A 5 -3.81 -26.65 -38.13
C LEU A 5 -3.76 -27.35 -36.77
N LEU A 6 -3.38 -28.64 -36.73
CA LEU A 6 -3.27 -29.40 -35.48
C LEU A 6 -1.97 -29.10 -34.71
N VAL A 7 -0.87 -28.81 -35.43
CA VAL A 7 0.42 -28.48 -34.82
C VAL A 7 0.42 -27.07 -34.24
N THR A 8 -0.32 -26.13 -34.85
CA THR A 8 -0.46 -24.76 -34.33
C THR A 8 -1.30 -24.71 -33.06
N ALA A 9 -2.34 -25.53 -32.92
CA ALA A 9 -3.16 -25.57 -31.70
C ALA A 9 -2.42 -26.12 -30.47
N ALA A 10 -1.45 -27.03 -30.66
CA ALA A 10 -0.69 -27.64 -29.56
C ALA A 10 0.36 -26.70 -28.94
N MET A 11 0.84 -25.70 -29.68
CA MET A 11 1.87 -24.77 -29.17
C MET A 11 1.31 -23.62 -28.30
N LEU A 12 0.00 -23.39 -28.27
CA LEU A 12 -0.59 -22.35 -27.41
C LEU A 12 -0.90 -22.81 -25.97
N ALA A 13 -0.83 -24.11 -25.66
CA ALA A 13 -1.15 -24.63 -24.33
C ALA A 13 0.07 -24.71 -23.38
N ALA A 14 1.28 -24.36 -23.84
CA ALA A 14 2.53 -24.70 -23.14
C ALA A 14 3.11 -23.59 -22.23
N CYS A 15 2.46 -22.43 -22.09
CA CYS A 15 3.02 -21.32 -21.28
C CYS A 15 2.45 -21.18 -19.85
N ALA A 16 1.64 -22.14 -19.36
CA ALA A 16 0.93 -21.98 -18.08
C ALA A 16 1.12 -23.12 -17.06
N SER A 17 2.18 -23.93 -17.16
CA SER A 17 2.38 -25.11 -16.29
C SER A 17 3.43 -24.90 -15.18
N GLY A 18 3.32 -23.81 -14.42
CA GLY A 18 4.02 -23.69 -13.14
C GLY A 18 3.31 -24.50 -12.05
N PRO A 19 4.01 -24.97 -11.00
CA PRO A 19 3.33 -25.54 -9.83
C PRO A 19 2.38 -24.49 -9.23
N PRO A 20 1.22 -24.89 -8.70
CA PRO A 20 0.30 -23.95 -8.08
C PRO A 20 0.98 -23.22 -6.92
N VAL A 21 0.63 -21.95 -6.73
CA VAL A 21 1.09 -21.18 -5.57
C VAL A 21 0.61 -21.88 -4.29
N PRO A 22 1.45 -21.98 -3.23
CA PRO A 22 1.03 -22.58 -1.98
C PRO A 22 -0.14 -21.81 -1.33
N ASP A 23 -1.15 -22.52 -0.83
CA ASP A 23 -2.37 -21.93 -0.26
C ASP A 23 -2.13 -20.84 0.79
N TRP A 24 -1.06 -20.94 1.58
CA TRP A 24 -0.73 -19.95 2.60
C TRP A 24 -0.47 -18.56 1.98
N GLN A 25 0.07 -18.49 0.76
CA GLN A 25 0.34 -17.22 0.07
C GLN A 25 -0.96 -16.53 -0.31
N ASP A 26 -1.88 -17.27 -0.94
CA ASP A 26 -3.18 -16.75 -1.35
C ASP A 26 -4.04 -16.37 -0.15
N ASN A 27 -4.03 -17.20 0.90
CA ASN A 27 -4.74 -16.91 2.16
C ASN A 27 -4.19 -15.67 2.85
N ALA A 28 -2.86 -15.53 2.94
CA ALA A 28 -2.22 -14.36 3.54
C ALA A 28 -2.54 -13.10 2.75
N LYS A 29 -2.38 -13.12 1.42
CA LYS A 29 -2.71 -11.98 0.55
C LYS A 29 -4.17 -11.58 0.69
N SER A 30 -5.09 -12.53 0.58
CA SER A 30 -6.52 -12.25 0.65
C SER A 30 -6.92 -11.69 2.02
N ALA A 31 -6.28 -12.14 3.10
CA ALA A 31 -6.50 -11.60 4.44
C ALA A 31 -5.90 -10.19 4.60
N LEU A 32 -4.72 -9.90 4.04
CA LEU A 32 -4.17 -8.53 3.99
C LEU A 32 -5.08 -7.57 3.22
N ASP A 33 -5.61 -8.01 2.07
CA ASP A 33 -6.51 -7.20 1.23
C ASP A 33 -7.82 -6.91 1.98
N ARG A 34 -8.48 -7.93 2.55
CA ARG A 34 -9.71 -7.75 3.35
C ARG A 34 -9.47 -6.92 4.61
N GLY A 35 -8.33 -7.10 5.27
CA GLY A 35 -7.97 -6.32 6.46
C GLY A 35 -7.76 -4.85 6.15
N THR A 36 -7.11 -4.57 5.01
CA THR A 36 -6.91 -3.20 4.50
C THR A 36 -8.24 -2.54 4.17
N GLU A 37 -9.09 -3.21 3.40
CA GLU A 37 -10.41 -2.69 3.02
C GLU A 37 -11.26 -2.40 4.27
N ALA A 38 -11.39 -3.39 5.17
CA ALA A 38 -12.14 -3.22 6.40
C ALA A 38 -11.59 -2.07 7.26
N TYR A 39 -10.27 -1.85 7.30
CA TYR A 39 -9.69 -0.73 8.03
C TYR A 39 -10.11 0.62 7.45
N LEU A 40 -10.03 0.78 6.13
CA LEU A 40 -10.37 2.00 5.39
C LEU A 40 -11.87 2.30 5.46
N GLU A 41 -12.72 1.28 5.44
CA GLU A 41 -14.16 1.40 5.68
C GLU A 41 -14.50 1.77 7.13
N GLY A 42 -13.55 1.64 8.07
CA GLY A 42 -13.74 1.92 9.50
C GLY A 42 -14.15 0.70 10.34
N ASN A 43 -14.16 -0.49 9.76
CA ASN A 43 -14.50 -1.77 10.40
C ASN A 43 -13.30 -2.37 11.15
N THR A 44 -12.77 -1.67 12.16
CA THR A 44 -11.50 -2.03 12.85
C THR A 44 -11.47 -3.45 13.40
N ARG A 45 -12.57 -3.96 13.97
CA ARG A 45 -12.61 -5.33 14.51
C ARG A 45 -12.40 -6.38 13.41
N VAL A 46 -12.99 -6.16 12.24
CA VAL A 46 -12.81 -7.04 11.07
C VAL A 46 -11.38 -6.93 10.56
N ALA A 47 -10.86 -5.70 10.46
CA ALA A 47 -9.49 -5.46 10.06
C ALA A 47 -8.48 -6.20 10.96
N ASP A 48 -8.63 -6.13 12.28
CA ASP A 48 -7.74 -6.79 13.23
C ASP A 48 -7.78 -8.32 13.10
N VAL A 49 -8.97 -8.90 12.89
CA VAL A 49 -9.13 -10.35 12.64
C VAL A 49 -8.42 -10.77 11.36
N GLU A 50 -8.60 -10.02 10.28
CA GLU A 50 -8.00 -10.34 8.98
C GLU A 50 -6.47 -10.14 8.99
N PHE A 51 -5.95 -9.08 9.62
CA PHE A 51 -4.51 -8.91 9.80
C PHE A 51 -3.90 -10.01 10.68
N ALA A 52 -4.60 -10.44 11.73
CA ALA A 52 -4.16 -11.58 12.55
C ALA A 52 -4.15 -12.89 11.75
N ARG A 53 -5.14 -13.10 10.86
CA ARG A 53 -5.18 -14.23 9.94
C ARG A 53 -4.01 -14.23 8.97
N ALA A 54 -3.72 -13.09 8.35
CA ALA A 54 -2.56 -12.93 7.46
C ALA A 54 -1.25 -13.29 8.19
N ARG A 55 -1.07 -12.76 9.40
CA ARG A 55 0.09 -13.09 10.25
C ARG A 55 0.17 -14.58 10.57
N SER A 56 -0.96 -15.22 10.89
CA SER A 56 -0.99 -16.67 11.15
C SER A 56 -0.52 -17.47 9.93
N GLU A 57 -0.98 -17.14 8.72
CA GLU A 57 -0.55 -17.86 7.51
C GLU A 57 0.94 -17.69 7.22
N ILE A 58 1.46 -16.46 7.33
CA ILE A 58 2.88 -16.18 7.12
C ILE A 58 3.73 -16.90 8.17
N SER A 59 3.30 -16.96 9.44
CA SER A 59 4.10 -17.58 10.52
C SER A 59 4.38 -19.06 10.31
N ARG A 60 3.51 -19.77 9.58
CA ARG A 60 3.68 -21.20 9.28
C ARG A 60 4.93 -21.48 8.44
N THR A 61 5.49 -20.45 7.82
CA THR A 61 6.66 -20.56 6.94
C THR A 61 7.98 -20.20 7.63
N GLY A 62 7.94 -19.57 8.82
CA GLY A 62 9.12 -19.00 9.48
C GLY A 62 9.77 -17.81 8.75
N ARG A 63 9.13 -17.25 7.71
CA ARG A 63 9.66 -16.16 6.89
C ARG A 63 9.44 -14.79 7.54
N LEU A 64 10.42 -14.36 8.34
CA LEU A 64 10.38 -13.06 9.04
C LEU A 64 10.42 -11.87 8.08
N ASP A 65 11.06 -12.02 6.92
CA ASP A 65 11.06 -11.01 5.85
C ASP A 65 9.63 -10.75 5.33
N LEU A 66 8.83 -11.82 5.19
CA LEU A 66 7.43 -11.71 4.78
C LEU A 66 6.53 -11.19 5.90
N MET A 67 6.87 -11.46 7.17
CA MET A 67 6.19 -10.83 8.31
C MET A 67 6.35 -9.31 8.29
N ALA A 68 7.59 -8.84 8.07
CA ALA A 68 7.87 -7.41 7.94
C ALA A 68 7.01 -6.79 6.83
N ARG A 69 6.95 -7.43 5.66
CA ARG A 69 6.12 -6.98 4.53
C ARG A 69 4.63 -6.93 4.89
N GLY A 70 4.09 -7.97 5.54
CA GLY A 70 2.69 -8.02 5.96
C GLY A 70 2.33 -6.90 6.94
N GLU A 71 3.18 -6.63 7.92
CA GLU A 71 2.98 -5.53 8.89
C GLU A 71 3.08 -4.15 8.24
N LEU A 72 3.89 -3.99 7.19
CA LEU A 72 3.93 -2.75 6.40
C LEU A 72 2.64 -2.48 5.64
N VAL A 73 1.89 -3.50 5.22
CA VAL A 73 0.55 -3.31 4.62
C VAL A 73 -0.40 -2.69 5.63
N ARG A 74 -0.44 -3.22 6.86
CA ARG A 74 -1.23 -2.63 7.95
C ARG A 74 -0.80 -1.19 8.23
N CYS A 75 0.50 -0.93 8.27
CA CYS A 75 0.99 0.44 8.51
C CYS A 75 0.60 1.40 7.38
N ALA A 76 0.67 0.97 6.12
CA ALA A 76 0.27 1.77 4.98
C ALA A 76 -1.22 2.16 5.03
N ALA A 77 -2.11 1.23 5.42
CA ALA A 77 -3.53 1.53 5.60
C ALA A 77 -3.76 2.62 6.68
N ARG A 78 -2.95 2.61 7.75
CA ARG A 78 -2.97 3.65 8.80
C ARG A 78 -2.51 5.01 8.27
N VAL A 79 -1.41 5.04 7.52
CA VAL A 79 -0.88 6.26 6.86
C VAL A 79 -1.90 6.86 5.88
N ALA A 80 -2.56 6.02 5.08
CA ALA A 80 -3.64 6.43 4.19
C ALA A 80 -4.81 7.15 4.92
N SER A 81 -4.98 6.83 6.20
CA SER A 81 -5.99 7.39 7.10
C SER A 81 -5.44 8.46 8.06
N LEU A 82 -4.26 9.02 7.78
CA LEU A 82 -3.58 10.04 8.62
C LEU A 82 -3.27 9.61 10.06
N VAL A 83 -3.09 8.31 10.29
CA VAL A 83 -2.67 7.77 11.59
C VAL A 83 -1.15 7.55 11.58
N PHE A 84 -0.42 8.53 12.11
CA PHE A 84 1.05 8.58 12.10
C PHE A 84 1.67 8.08 13.41
N GLU A 85 1.49 6.80 13.68
CA GLU A 85 2.17 6.13 14.79
C GLU A 85 3.34 5.28 14.28
N PRO A 86 4.32 4.94 15.13
CA PRO A 86 5.33 3.96 14.78
C PRO A 86 4.67 2.66 14.27
N CYS A 87 5.20 2.10 13.18
CA CYS A 87 4.77 0.80 12.65
C CYS A 87 5.25 -0.34 13.58
N ALA A 88 4.77 -0.40 14.83
CA ALA A 88 5.31 -1.27 15.88
C ALA A 88 5.37 -2.76 15.50
N GLY A 89 4.39 -3.24 14.72
CA GLY A 89 4.40 -4.59 14.17
C GLY A 89 5.60 -4.84 13.25
N TYR A 90 5.91 -3.89 12.35
CA TYR A 90 7.07 -3.96 11.47
C TYR A 90 8.39 -3.84 12.23
N GLU A 91 8.48 -2.95 13.23
CA GLU A 91 9.72 -2.74 13.99
C GLU A 91 10.25 -4.04 14.63
N SER A 92 9.36 -4.95 15.01
CA SER A 92 9.73 -6.27 15.56
C SER A 92 10.45 -7.18 14.54
N PHE A 93 10.32 -6.91 13.25
CA PHE A 93 10.89 -7.70 12.14
C PHE A 93 11.87 -6.89 11.28
N LYS A 94 12.24 -5.68 11.71
CA LYS A 94 13.06 -4.74 10.92
C LYS A 94 14.44 -5.31 10.56
N SER A 95 15.05 -6.10 11.44
CA SER A 95 16.34 -6.75 11.22
C SER A 95 16.33 -7.73 10.04
N ASP A 96 15.19 -8.38 9.83
CA ASP A 96 15.00 -9.43 8.84
C ASP A 96 14.37 -8.92 7.53
N ALA A 97 13.95 -7.65 7.53
CA ALA A 97 13.34 -7.00 6.37
C ALA A 97 14.37 -6.79 5.25
N ALA A 98 13.99 -7.21 4.04
CA ALA A 98 14.79 -6.93 2.85
C ALA A 98 14.86 -5.41 2.57
N ALA A 99 15.83 -5.00 1.75
CA ALA A 99 16.12 -3.59 1.50
C ALA A 99 14.90 -2.79 0.98
N PRO A 100 14.07 -3.32 0.04
CA PRO A 100 12.86 -2.62 -0.41
C PRO A 100 11.85 -2.34 0.71
N GLU A 101 11.65 -3.28 1.63
CA GLU A 101 10.75 -3.13 2.79
C GLU A 101 11.27 -2.07 3.77
N ARG A 102 12.59 -2.03 4.02
CA ARG A 102 13.21 -0.98 4.84
C ARG A 102 13.03 0.40 4.22
N ALA A 103 13.27 0.53 2.92
CA ALA A 103 13.02 1.77 2.20
C ALA A 103 11.53 2.16 2.25
N TYR A 104 10.63 1.20 2.04
CA TYR A 104 9.19 1.46 2.10
C TYR A 104 8.73 1.88 3.50
N ALA A 105 9.30 1.31 4.57
CA ALA A 105 9.03 1.73 5.94
C ALA A 105 9.46 3.17 6.21
N GLU A 106 10.66 3.58 5.77
CA GLU A 106 11.11 4.97 5.89
C GLU A 106 10.27 5.92 5.01
N PHE A 107 9.81 5.47 3.85
CA PHE A 107 8.85 6.21 3.03
C PHE A 107 7.52 6.42 3.75
N LEU A 108 6.91 5.38 4.30
CA LEU A 108 5.67 5.48 5.08
C LEU A 108 5.80 6.40 6.29
N ALA A 109 7.01 6.52 6.84
CA ALA A 109 7.30 7.40 7.96
C ALA A 109 7.73 8.82 7.55
N GLY A 110 7.72 9.15 6.25
CA GLY A 110 8.08 10.47 5.73
C GLY A 110 9.57 10.79 5.77
N ARG A 111 10.44 9.78 5.90
CA ARG A 111 11.90 9.92 6.11
C ARG A 111 12.77 9.27 5.03
N ILE A 112 12.18 8.91 3.88
CA ILE A 112 12.92 8.28 2.78
C ILE A 112 14.13 9.11 2.36
N SER A 113 15.29 8.46 2.22
CA SER A 113 16.51 9.10 1.72
C SER A 113 16.52 9.10 0.18
N ALA A 114 17.23 10.05 -0.43
CA ALA A 114 17.37 10.11 -1.89
C ALA A 114 18.00 8.83 -2.49
N GLN A 115 18.89 8.17 -1.75
CA GLN A 115 19.57 6.94 -2.18
C GLN A 115 18.62 5.74 -2.23
N ASP A 116 17.60 5.74 -1.36
CA ASP A 116 16.66 4.63 -1.21
C ASP A 116 15.42 4.77 -2.10
N VAL A 117 15.23 5.91 -2.79
CA VAL A 117 14.06 6.12 -3.67
C VAL A 117 13.96 5.03 -4.75
N ALA A 118 15.09 4.57 -5.30
CA ALA A 118 15.11 3.51 -6.31
C ALA A 118 14.59 2.16 -5.77
N MET A 119 14.66 1.93 -4.45
CA MET A 119 14.18 0.71 -3.79
C MET A 119 12.66 0.71 -3.57
N LEU A 120 12.01 1.86 -3.71
CA LEU A 120 10.56 1.94 -3.58
C LEU A 120 9.85 1.23 -4.73
N PRO A 121 8.60 0.76 -4.48
CA PRO A 121 7.69 0.39 -5.56
C PRO A 121 7.63 1.51 -6.62
N PRO A 122 7.70 1.19 -7.92
CA PRO A 122 7.85 2.18 -8.99
C PRO A 122 6.87 3.34 -8.92
N GLN A 123 5.62 3.06 -8.54
CA GLN A 123 4.56 4.06 -8.43
C GLN A 123 4.89 5.18 -7.44
N TYR A 124 5.63 4.90 -6.35
CA TYR A 124 5.93 5.89 -5.32
C TYR A 124 7.17 6.74 -5.59
N ARG A 125 8.02 6.36 -6.56
CA ARG A 125 9.33 7.01 -6.76
C ARG A 125 9.21 8.48 -7.10
N THR A 126 8.28 8.84 -7.98
CA THR A 126 8.03 10.23 -8.37
C THR A 126 7.49 11.05 -7.21
N VAL A 127 6.58 10.48 -6.40
CA VAL A 127 6.02 11.18 -5.23
C VAL A 127 7.06 11.35 -4.12
N ALA A 128 7.94 10.38 -3.92
CA ALA A 128 8.99 10.44 -2.89
C ALA A 128 9.83 11.72 -3.01
N ILE A 129 10.13 12.15 -4.25
CA ILE A 129 10.95 13.33 -4.55
C ILE A 129 10.12 14.59 -4.88
N ALA A 130 8.79 14.53 -4.83
CA ALA A 130 7.94 15.67 -5.14
C ALA A 130 8.09 16.79 -4.11
N SER A 131 8.09 18.04 -4.58
CA SER A 131 7.96 19.23 -3.75
C SER A 131 6.49 19.53 -3.48
N ALA A 132 6.18 20.53 -2.64
CA ALA A 132 4.80 20.95 -2.42
C ALA A 132 4.11 21.40 -3.72
N ASP A 133 4.84 22.05 -4.62
CA ASP A 133 4.30 22.55 -5.89
C ASP A 133 4.00 21.41 -6.89
N SER A 134 4.82 20.36 -6.90
CA SER A 134 4.65 19.21 -7.81
C SER A 134 3.86 18.05 -7.21
N ALA A 135 3.51 18.11 -5.92
CA ALA A 135 2.81 17.08 -5.17
C ALA A 135 1.53 16.61 -5.86
N ALA A 136 0.64 17.53 -6.24
CA ALA A 136 -0.65 17.18 -6.83
C ALA A 136 -0.51 16.48 -8.18
N ALA A 137 0.42 16.92 -9.03
CA ALA A 137 0.69 16.31 -10.33
C ALA A 137 1.30 14.90 -10.19
N ALA A 138 2.20 14.72 -9.22
CA ALA A 138 2.78 13.40 -8.94
C ALA A 138 1.72 12.43 -8.41
N LEU A 139 0.80 12.90 -7.55
CA LEU A 139 -0.29 12.10 -7.01
C LEU A 139 -1.37 11.76 -8.05
N SER A 140 -1.68 12.65 -9.00
CA SER A 140 -2.65 12.37 -10.06
C SER A 140 -2.20 11.27 -11.01
N ALA A 141 -0.89 11.02 -11.12
CA ALA A 141 -0.34 9.93 -11.91
C ALA A 141 -0.47 8.54 -11.24
N LEU A 142 -0.82 8.49 -9.95
CA LEU A 142 -1.10 7.23 -9.25
C LEU A 142 -2.52 6.78 -9.60
N GLU A 143 -2.66 5.68 -10.33
CA GLU A 143 -3.98 5.13 -10.74
C GLU A 143 -4.72 4.49 -9.56
N ASP A 144 -4.00 3.71 -8.74
CA ASP A 144 -4.55 3.03 -7.57
C ASP A 144 -4.92 4.04 -6.46
N PRO A 145 -6.20 4.12 -6.04
CA PRO A 145 -6.67 5.10 -5.06
C PRO A 145 -6.03 4.89 -3.68
N LEU A 146 -5.75 3.65 -3.28
CA LEU A 146 -5.06 3.38 -2.01
C LEU A 146 -3.63 3.91 -2.06
N SER A 147 -2.89 3.62 -3.13
CA SER A 147 -1.55 4.15 -3.34
C SER A 147 -1.56 5.68 -3.32
N ARG A 148 -2.55 6.32 -3.94
CA ARG A 148 -2.72 7.79 -3.88
C ARG A 148 -2.88 8.27 -2.44
N LEU A 149 -3.76 7.65 -1.64
CA LEU A 149 -3.95 8.02 -0.23
C LEU A 149 -2.70 7.84 0.63
N ILE A 150 -2.00 6.70 0.47
CA ILE A 150 -0.74 6.43 1.17
C ILE A 150 0.27 7.53 0.85
N ALA A 151 0.46 7.82 -0.44
CA ALA A 151 1.42 8.80 -0.90
C ALA A 151 1.05 10.22 -0.44
N THR A 152 -0.23 10.61 -0.47
CA THR A 152 -0.68 11.89 0.09
C THR A 152 -0.43 11.95 1.60
N GLY A 153 -0.70 10.87 2.33
CA GLY A 153 -0.42 10.77 3.77
C GLY A 153 1.06 11.01 4.09
N VAL A 154 1.97 10.42 3.30
CA VAL A 154 3.43 10.63 3.43
C VAL A 154 3.83 12.08 3.12
N LEU A 155 3.28 12.67 2.05
CA LEU A 155 3.53 14.09 1.74
C LEU A 155 3.00 15.01 2.84
N PHE A 156 1.84 14.70 3.43
CA PHE A 156 1.27 15.46 4.51
C PHE A 156 2.12 15.38 5.78
N GLN A 157 2.55 14.18 6.17
CA GLN A 157 3.44 13.98 7.33
C GLN A 157 4.76 14.73 7.19
N SER A 158 5.28 14.82 5.96
CA SER A 158 6.54 15.54 5.66
C SER A 158 6.34 17.02 5.33
N GLY A 159 5.13 17.58 5.53
CA GLY A 159 4.85 19.01 5.32
C GLY A 159 4.86 19.47 3.85
N ARG A 160 4.74 18.52 2.90
CA ARG A 160 4.78 18.75 1.45
C ARG A 160 3.43 18.58 0.75
N ALA A 161 2.34 18.30 1.48
CA ALA A 161 1.02 18.21 0.86
C ALA A 161 0.47 19.61 0.55
N SER A 162 0.24 19.90 -0.73
CA SER A 162 -0.49 21.11 -1.15
C SER A 162 -2.00 20.98 -0.95
N PRO A 163 -2.76 22.09 -0.93
CA PRO A 163 -4.23 22.03 -0.85
C PRO A 163 -4.87 21.17 -1.95
N ALA A 164 -4.31 21.19 -3.17
CA ALA A 164 -4.76 20.33 -4.26
C ALA A 164 -4.50 18.83 -3.98
N ALA A 165 -3.36 18.49 -3.36
CA ALA A 165 -3.07 17.12 -2.94
C ALA A 165 -4.07 16.63 -1.87
N VAL A 166 -4.44 17.49 -0.93
CA VAL A 166 -5.47 17.21 0.10
C VAL A 166 -6.84 16.97 -0.56
N ALA A 167 -7.23 17.78 -1.56
CA ALA A 167 -8.47 17.58 -2.31
C ALA A 167 -8.49 16.23 -3.03
N LEU A 168 -7.42 15.88 -3.75
CA LEU A 168 -7.29 14.59 -4.45
C LEU A 168 -7.44 13.39 -3.51
N ALA A 169 -6.95 13.49 -2.27
CA ALA A 169 -7.09 12.44 -1.28
C ALA A 169 -8.53 12.30 -0.75
N ALA A 170 -9.21 13.41 -0.46
CA ALA A 170 -10.62 13.38 -0.08
C ALA A 170 -11.48 12.79 -1.20
N ASP A 171 -11.24 13.18 -2.45
CA ASP A 171 -11.96 12.65 -3.61
C ASP A 171 -11.70 11.15 -3.81
N ALA A 172 -10.46 10.70 -3.67
CA ALA A 172 -10.11 9.28 -3.76
C ALA A 172 -10.80 8.44 -2.68
N ALA A 173 -10.78 8.91 -1.42
CA ALA A 173 -11.46 8.21 -0.32
C ALA A 173 -12.99 8.19 -0.50
N SER A 174 -13.56 9.30 -0.96
CA SER A 174 -14.99 9.45 -1.24
C SER A 174 -15.45 8.48 -2.35
N ALA A 175 -14.72 8.44 -3.48
CA ALA A 175 -15.04 7.59 -4.62
C ALA A 175 -15.02 6.09 -4.30
N GLN A 176 -14.21 5.67 -3.32
CA GLN A 176 -14.15 4.27 -2.86
C GLN A 176 -15.11 3.97 -1.69
N GLY A 177 -15.79 4.96 -1.12
CA GLY A 177 -16.62 4.77 0.08
C GLY A 177 -15.82 4.54 1.36
N TRP A 178 -14.52 4.86 1.37
CA TRP A 178 -13.63 4.66 2.51
C TRP A 178 -13.81 5.73 3.57
N ARG A 179 -14.73 5.48 4.49
CA ARG A 179 -15.15 6.43 5.53
C ARG A 179 -14.01 6.94 6.42
N ARG A 180 -13.07 6.07 6.81
CA ARG A 180 -12.00 6.44 7.75
C ARG A 180 -11.05 7.49 7.16
N PRO A 181 -10.40 7.27 6.00
CA PRO A 181 -9.57 8.31 5.39
C PRO A 181 -10.39 9.52 4.95
N LEU A 182 -11.63 9.34 4.49
CA LEU A 182 -12.49 10.47 4.09
C LEU A 182 -12.71 11.45 5.26
N LEU A 183 -13.09 10.95 6.43
CA LEU A 183 -13.29 11.79 7.62
C LEU A 183 -12.01 12.52 8.01
N ALA A 184 -10.85 11.84 7.94
CA ALA A 184 -9.57 12.45 8.26
C ALA A 184 -9.23 13.60 7.30
N TRP A 185 -9.37 13.39 5.99
CA TRP A 185 -9.05 14.41 4.98
C TRP A 185 -10.04 15.59 4.96
N LEU A 186 -11.33 15.35 5.19
CA LEU A 186 -12.30 16.44 5.36
C LEU A 186 -11.98 17.30 6.58
N GLY A 187 -11.50 16.70 7.67
CA GLY A 187 -10.99 17.43 8.83
C GLY A 187 -9.81 18.34 8.49
N VAL A 188 -8.88 17.86 7.66
CA VAL A 188 -7.76 18.68 7.15
C VAL A 188 -8.26 19.83 6.28
N GLN A 189 -9.20 19.60 5.36
CA GLN A 189 -9.77 20.66 4.52
C GLN A 189 -10.45 21.75 5.35
N LEU A 190 -11.21 21.37 6.38
CA LEU A 190 -11.84 22.32 7.29
C LEU A 190 -10.80 23.16 8.04
N ALA A 191 -9.72 22.54 8.51
CA ALA A 191 -8.65 23.27 9.19
C ALA A 191 -7.90 24.24 8.27
N LEU A 192 -7.81 23.94 6.96
CA LEU A 192 -7.22 24.83 5.96
C LEU A 192 -8.12 26.00 5.59
N SER A 193 -9.45 25.84 5.60
CA SER A 193 -10.39 26.92 5.26
C SER A 193 -10.60 27.95 6.37
N GLN A 194 -10.20 27.63 7.60
CA GLN A 194 -10.28 28.49 8.77
C GLN A 194 -9.03 29.35 9.01
N LYS A 195 -7.96 29.11 8.25
CA LYS A 195 -6.72 29.89 8.29
C LYS A 195 -6.75 31.00 7.24
#